data_AF-A0A7S3TCA9-F1
#
_entry.id   AF-A0A7S3TCA9-F1
#
_cell.length_a   1.000
_cell.length_b   1.000
_cell.length_c   1.000
_cell.angle_alpha   90.00
_cell.angle_beta   90.00
_cell.angle_gamma   90.00
#
_symmetry.space_group_name_H-M   'P 1'
#
loop_
_entity.id
_entity.type
_entity.pdbx_description
1 polymer ?
#
loop_
_entity_poly.entity_id
_entity_poly.type
_entity_poly.pdbx_seq_one_letter_code
_entity_poly.pdbx_strand_id
1 'polypeptide(L)'
;VAVAEAAAAAAAALGFASREESGGGGGEASAVEFVCAAREDAAQKAEHVVTEPPSCSFRVRGPRYLSSKAKIPCDWAGMRLLGCDLWKGGERMEHVAAGPAAGKVAALRARYGRDLLLINFQCPAKGGGSVSVVLWWVMTERAAEDARFTGLWRRFMDSGDDKWRGLRLKMIPCVVEGNFFVKKLLGDRPVLIKAIKTRYHTGPGYIEVVGDILSSKMATNMWRGVESFAKSLVVDLGFVLEAQAEQELPERLMGTVRFHRINLRKAVPPPTTP
;
A
#
# COMPACT_ATOMS: atom_id res chain seq x y z
N VAL A 1 -2.99 -9.66 28.45
CA VAL A 1 -1.51 -9.70 28.61
C VAL A 1 -0.79 -10.07 27.30
N ALA A 2 -1.28 -11.02 26.49
CA ALA A 2 -0.75 -11.29 25.13
C ALA A 2 -1.10 -10.25 24.02
N VAL A 3 -1.83 -9.18 24.36
CA VAL A 3 -2.21 -8.08 23.44
C VAL A 3 -1.23 -6.90 23.54
N ALA A 4 -0.47 -6.81 24.64
CA ALA A 4 0.57 -5.80 24.84
C ALA A 4 1.89 -6.19 24.15
N GLU A 5 2.16 -7.50 24.01
CA GLU A 5 3.40 -8.01 23.39
C GLU A 5 3.42 -7.88 21.85
N ALA A 6 2.26 -7.96 21.18
CA ALA A 6 2.17 -7.75 19.73
C ALA A 6 2.38 -6.28 19.33
N ALA A 7 1.93 -5.34 20.17
CA ALA A 7 2.20 -3.91 20.01
C ALA A 7 3.67 -3.57 20.33
N ALA A 8 4.25 -4.23 21.35
CA ALA A 8 5.66 -4.10 21.69
C ALA A 8 6.59 -4.66 20.61
N ALA A 9 6.24 -5.75 19.91
CA ALA A 9 7.08 -6.31 18.84
C ALA A 9 7.09 -5.47 17.55
N ALA A 10 6.00 -4.74 17.26
CA ALA A 10 5.96 -3.75 16.19
C ALA A 10 6.69 -2.45 16.58
N ALA A 11 6.66 -2.08 17.87
CA ALA A 11 7.36 -0.93 18.42
C ALA A 11 8.87 -1.16 18.69
N ALA A 12 9.31 -2.39 18.96
CA ALA A 12 10.70 -2.73 19.23
C ALA A 12 11.59 -2.82 17.99
N ALA A 13 11.01 -2.87 16.78
CA ALA A 13 11.75 -2.60 15.55
C ALA A 13 12.23 -1.12 15.48
N LEU A 14 11.69 -0.25 16.34
CA LEU A 14 11.76 1.20 16.25
C LEU A 14 12.27 1.89 17.53
N GLY A 15 13.57 1.79 17.83
CA GLY A 15 14.25 2.64 18.84
C GLY A 15 15.77 2.41 18.86
N PHE A 16 16.66 3.34 19.22
CA PHE A 16 16.63 4.77 19.56
C PHE A 16 18.08 5.27 19.41
N ALA A 17 18.31 6.48 18.88
CA ALA A 17 19.38 7.42 19.31
C ALA A 17 19.33 8.68 18.42
N SER A 18 19.19 9.81 19.10
CA SER A 18 19.07 11.20 18.66
C SER A 18 20.28 11.77 17.94
N ARG A 19 20.08 12.56 16.86
CA ARG A 19 20.61 13.94 16.72
C ARG A 19 20.11 14.65 15.45
N GLU A 20 20.17 15.98 15.52
CA GLU A 20 19.43 17.01 14.78
C GLU A 20 19.93 17.36 13.36
N GLU A 21 19.15 18.28 12.74
CA GLU A 21 19.46 19.21 11.63
C GLU A 21 19.25 18.75 10.17
N SER A 22 18.90 19.61 9.19
CA SER A 22 18.11 20.85 9.07
C SER A 22 18.02 21.18 7.54
N GLY A 23 16.98 21.90 7.11
CA GLY A 23 16.88 22.59 5.79
C GLY A 23 16.56 21.72 4.55
N GLY A 24 15.84 22.14 3.50
CA GLY A 24 15.18 23.39 3.11
C GLY A 24 14.91 23.32 1.57
N GLY A 25 13.99 24.14 1.03
CA GLY A 25 14.00 24.55 -0.38
C GLY A 25 13.07 23.83 -1.37
N GLY A 26 12.09 24.55 -1.92
CA GLY A 26 10.96 24.12 -2.78
C GLY A 26 11.19 24.14 -4.30
N GLY A 27 10.09 24.06 -5.08
CA GLY A 27 10.06 24.20 -6.55
C GLY A 27 9.04 23.30 -7.27
N GLU A 28 7.98 23.91 -7.82
CA GLU A 28 6.82 23.40 -8.60
C GLU A 28 7.17 22.62 -9.90
N ALA A 29 6.24 22.11 -10.72
CA ALA A 29 5.08 21.22 -10.59
C ALA A 29 4.62 21.00 -12.05
N SER A 30 4.83 19.81 -12.60
CA SER A 30 4.33 19.40 -13.92
C SER A 30 3.79 18.00 -13.78
N ALA A 31 2.57 17.78 -14.29
CA ALA A 31 1.88 16.49 -14.28
C ALA A 31 2.79 15.43 -14.93
N VAL A 32 3.04 14.33 -14.22
CA VAL A 32 3.87 13.22 -14.71
C VAL A 32 2.94 12.06 -15.05
N GLU A 33 2.80 11.81 -16.34
CA GLU A 33 2.17 10.64 -16.91
C GLU A 33 3.09 9.43 -16.67
N PHE A 34 2.62 8.40 -15.95
CA PHE A 34 3.45 7.23 -15.62
C PHE A 34 3.35 6.14 -16.67
N VAL A 35 4.47 5.92 -17.37
CA VAL A 35 4.70 4.79 -18.27
C VAL A 35 5.14 3.58 -17.45
N CYS A 36 4.39 2.48 -17.52
CA CYS A 36 4.85 1.15 -17.11
C CYS A 36 5.98 0.70 -18.04
N ALA A 37 7.23 1.03 -17.72
CA ALA A 37 8.39 0.60 -18.51
C ALA A 37 9.01 -0.69 -17.95
N ALA A 38 9.10 -1.68 -18.84
CA ALA A 38 9.77 -2.95 -18.65
C ALA A 38 11.30 -2.81 -18.50
N ARG A 39 11.91 -3.86 -17.92
CA ARG A 39 13.34 -4.21 -17.76
C ARG A 39 14.02 -3.79 -16.45
N GLU A 40 14.55 -4.78 -15.75
CA GLU A 40 15.16 -4.70 -14.41
C GLU A 40 16.34 -3.71 -14.32
N ASP A 41 17.08 -3.49 -15.41
CA ASP A 41 18.19 -2.52 -15.46
C ASP A 41 17.73 -1.06 -15.45
N ALA A 42 16.54 -0.76 -16.00
CA ALA A 42 15.96 0.59 -15.98
C ALA A 42 15.44 0.95 -14.58
N ALA A 43 15.04 -0.05 -13.79
CA ALA A 43 14.52 0.13 -12.44
C ALA A 43 15.58 0.66 -11.46
N GLN A 44 16.87 0.36 -11.67
CA GLN A 44 17.94 0.79 -10.76
C GLN A 44 18.11 2.32 -10.72
N LYS A 45 17.88 3.01 -11.85
CA LYS A 45 17.99 4.48 -11.99
C LYS A 45 16.64 5.20 -11.93
N ALA A 46 15.56 4.47 -11.74
CA ALA A 46 14.22 5.03 -11.75
C ALA A 46 14.04 6.00 -10.56
N GLU A 47 13.48 7.18 -10.83
CA GLU A 47 13.20 8.19 -9.82
C GLU A 47 11.76 8.66 -9.92
N HIS A 48 11.14 8.86 -8.76
CA HIS A 48 9.77 9.32 -8.63
C HIS A 48 8.80 8.50 -9.51
N VAL A 49 8.85 7.17 -9.43
CA VAL A 49 7.96 6.27 -10.17
C VAL A 49 7.54 5.09 -9.30
N VAL A 50 6.41 4.48 -9.65
CA VAL A 50 5.98 3.21 -9.09
C VAL A 50 6.10 2.09 -10.12
N THR A 51 6.59 0.93 -9.70
CA THR A 51 6.61 -0.29 -10.51
C THR A 51 6.01 -1.45 -9.74
N GLU A 52 5.78 -2.57 -10.41
CA GLU A 52 5.35 -3.79 -9.73
C GLU A 52 6.59 -4.67 -9.42
N PRO A 53 6.90 -4.95 -8.14
CA PRO A 53 7.98 -5.86 -7.79
C PRO A 53 7.55 -7.32 -8.01
N PRO A 54 8.51 -8.24 -8.26
CA PRO A 54 8.21 -9.66 -8.38
C PRO A 54 7.47 -10.20 -7.15
N SER A 55 6.42 -11.01 -7.36
CA SER A 55 5.63 -11.57 -6.25
C SER A 55 6.48 -12.45 -5.33
N CYS A 56 7.49 -13.13 -5.88
CA CYS A 56 8.40 -13.99 -5.14
C CYS A 56 9.29 -13.25 -4.13
N SER A 57 9.40 -11.91 -4.23
CA SER A 57 10.06 -11.08 -3.24
C SER A 57 9.33 -11.05 -1.88
N PHE A 58 8.06 -11.48 -1.83
CA PHE A 58 7.27 -11.54 -0.61
C PHE A 58 7.06 -12.98 -0.14
N ARG A 59 7.23 -13.20 1.17
CA ARG A 59 6.96 -14.49 1.80
C ARG A 59 5.55 -14.52 2.40
N VAL A 60 4.73 -15.43 1.92
CA VAL A 60 3.32 -15.62 2.32
C VAL A 60 3.11 -16.98 2.98
N ARG A 61 1.98 -17.19 3.66
CA ARG A 61 1.67 -18.48 4.29
C ARG A 61 1.58 -19.60 3.25
N GLY A 62 2.39 -20.64 3.42
CA GLY A 62 2.39 -21.80 2.54
C GLY A 62 1.18 -22.73 2.73
N PRO A 63 1.03 -23.78 1.90
CA PRO A 63 -0.14 -24.65 1.89
C PRO A 63 -0.47 -25.30 3.24
N ARG A 64 0.56 -25.61 4.05
CA ARG A 64 0.43 -26.21 5.38
C ARG A 64 0.79 -25.25 6.51
N TYR A 65 0.61 -23.94 6.32
CA TYR A 65 1.08 -22.96 7.31
C TYR A 65 0.44 -23.13 8.68
N LEU A 66 -0.83 -23.51 8.77
CA LEU A 66 -1.51 -23.64 10.07
C LEU A 66 -0.80 -24.63 11.01
N SER A 67 -0.25 -25.72 10.47
CA SER A 67 0.55 -26.71 11.19
C SER A 67 2.05 -26.39 11.19
N SER A 68 2.64 -26.09 10.03
CA SER A 68 4.10 -25.93 9.88
C SER A 68 4.66 -24.55 10.25
N LYS A 69 3.80 -23.51 10.27
CA LYS A 69 4.19 -22.08 10.32
C LYS A 69 5.16 -21.65 9.21
N ALA A 70 5.33 -22.45 8.15
CA ALA A 70 6.30 -22.20 7.09
C ALA A 70 5.74 -21.24 6.03
N LYS A 71 6.47 -20.14 5.81
CA LYS A 71 6.19 -19.19 4.72
C LYS A 71 7.00 -19.53 3.48
N ILE A 72 6.40 -19.34 2.31
CA ILE A 72 7.02 -19.57 1.01
C ILE A 72 7.03 -18.29 0.19
N PRO A 73 7.96 -18.12 -0.78
CA PRO A 73 7.84 -17.09 -1.80
C PRO A 73 6.47 -17.14 -2.47
N CYS A 74 5.84 -15.98 -2.70
CA CYS A 74 4.57 -15.93 -3.39
C CYS A 74 4.78 -16.16 -4.90
N ASP A 75 3.98 -17.03 -5.50
CA ASP A 75 4.05 -17.35 -6.94
C ASP A 75 3.54 -16.17 -7.79
N TRP A 76 2.37 -15.63 -7.46
CA TRP A 76 1.73 -14.53 -8.19
C TRP A 76 0.84 -13.66 -7.28
N ALA A 77 0.63 -12.41 -7.71
CA ALA A 77 -0.31 -11.47 -7.13
C ALA A 77 -1.62 -11.44 -7.92
N GLY A 78 -2.75 -11.36 -7.23
CA GLY A 78 -4.07 -11.43 -7.84
C GLY A 78 -4.49 -10.16 -8.59
N MET A 79 -3.75 -9.08 -8.43
CA MET A 79 -4.04 -7.81 -9.08
C MET A 79 -2.74 -7.19 -9.58
N ARG A 80 -2.88 -6.52 -10.73
CA ARG A 80 -1.80 -5.82 -11.41
C ARG A 80 -1.87 -4.33 -11.10
N LEU A 81 -0.73 -3.74 -10.74
CA LEU A 81 -0.57 -2.32 -10.48
C LEU A 81 -0.88 -1.52 -11.76
N LEU A 82 -1.73 -0.52 -11.62
CA LEU A 82 -2.06 0.44 -12.66
C LEU A 82 -1.32 1.77 -12.48
N GLY A 83 -0.97 2.11 -11.24
CA GLY A 83 -0.20 3.31 -10.93
C GLY A 83 -0.46 3.85 -9.53
N CYS A 84 0.04 5.05 -9.31
CA CYS A 84 -0.10 5.81 -8.07
C CYS A 84 -0.39 7.27 -8.40
N ASP A 85 -1.40 7.84 -7.76
CA ASP A 85 -1.59 9.30 -7.73
C ASP A 85 -1.10 9.84 -6.39
N LEU A 86 -0.50 11.03 -6.43
CA LEU A 86 -0.09 11.78 -5.24
C LEU A 86 -0.88 13.08 -5.20
N TRP A 87 -1.90 13.12 -4.34
CA TRP A 87 -2.75 14.29 -4.22
C TRP A 87 -2.51 15.05 -2.92
N LYS A 88 -2.38 16.37 -3.01
CA LYS A 88 -2.33 17.27 -1.85
C LYS A 88 -3.66 17.99 -1.69
N GLY A 89 -4.12 18.11 -0.45
CA GLY A 89 -5.37 18.81 -0.12
C GLY A 89 -5.36 19.34 1.31
N GLY A 90 -6.20 20.35 1.56
CA GLY A 90 -6.40 20.90 2.90
C GLY A 90 -7.17 19.93 3.79
N GLU A 91 -8.23 19.32 3.27
CA GLU A 91 -9.04 18.34 3.96
C GLU A 91 -8.66 16.90 3.61
N ARG A 92 -9.06 15.97 4.47
CA ARG A 92 -8.85 14.53 4.29
C ARG A 92 -9.76 14.01 3.19
N MET A 93 -9.19 13.26 2.23
CA MET A 93 -9.94 12.67 1.13
C MET A 93 -10.50 11.31 1.54
N GLU A 94 -11.78 11.29 1.90
CA GLU A 94 -12.41 10.13 2.54
C GLU A 94 -12.91 9.05 1.57
N HIS A 95 -13.40 9.40 0.38
CA HIS A 95 -13.87 8.42 -0.63
C HIS A 95 -13.50 8.92 -2.02
N VAL A 96 -12.26 8.68 -2.45
CA VAL A 96 -11.78 9.25 -3.72
C VAL A 96 -12.46 8.63 -4.93
N ALA A 97 -12.81 7.35 -4.85
CA ALA A 97 -13.43 6.60 -5.94
C ALA A 97 -14.82 7.14 -6.34
N ALA A 98 -15.58 7.69 -5.38
CA ALA A 98 -16.85 8.36 -5.65
C ALA A 98 -16.75 9.90 -5.65
N GLY A 99 -15.54 10.44 -5.51
CA GLY A 99 -15.27 11.87 -5.54
C GLY A 99 -14.33 12.23 -6.69
N PRO A 100 -13.14 12.82 -6.42
CA PRO A 100 -12.25 13.34 -7.46
C PRO A 100 -11.75 12.29 -8.47
N ALA A 101 -11.85 11.00 -8.15
CA ALA A 101 -11.40 9.92 -9.00
C ALA A 101 -12.53 9.15 -9.72
N ALA A 102 -13.79 9.59 -9.59
CA ALA A 102 -14.95 8.89 -10.15
C ALA A 102 -14.82 8.65 -11.67
N GLY A 103 -14.40 9.67 -12.43
CA GLY A 103 -14.15 9.53 -13.87
C GLY A 103 -13.06 8.50 -14.20
N LYS A 104 -11.99 8.46 -13.40
CA LYS A 104 -10.90 7.47 -13.55
C LYS A 104 -11.39 6.05 -13.24
N VAL A 105 -12.18 5.87 -12.18
CA VAL A 105 -12.82 4.58 -11.85
C VAL A 105 -13.68 4.11 -13.01
N ALA A 106 -14.56 4.96 -13.54
CA ALA A 106 -15.42 4.63 -14.68
C ALA A 106 -14.62 4.24 -15.92
N ALA A 107 -13.59 5.02 -16.28
CA ALA A 107 -12.73 4.75 -17.43
C ALA A 107 -11.96 3.42 -17.28
N LEU A 108 -11.40 3.14 -16.09
CA LEU A 108 -10.69 1.89 -15.83
C LEU A 108 -11.63 0.68 -15.85
N ARG A 109 -12.83 0.81 -15.28
CA ARG A 109 -13.87 -0.23 -15.34
C ARG A 109 -14.31 -0.51 -16.77
N ALA A 110 -14.52 0.52 -17.59
CA ALA A 110 -14.86 0.37 -19.00
C ALA A 110 -13.73 -0.30 -19.80
N ARG A 111 -12.47 0.07 -19.52
CA ARG A 111 -11.30 -0.49 -20.20
C ARG A 111 -11.04 -1.96 -19.87
N TYR A 112 -11.19 -2.35 -18.60
CA TYR A 112 -10.73 -3.67 -18.14
C TYR A 112 -11.84 -4.66 -17.83
N GLY A 113 -13.07 -4.22 -17.55
CA GLY A 113 -14.19 -5.08 -17.16
C GLY A 113 -13.99 -5.86 -15.85
N ARG A 114 -12.93 -5.58 -15.09
CA ARG A 114 -12.48 -6.35 -13.92
C ARG A 114 -12.36 -5.48 -12.68
N ASP A 115 -12.44 -6.12 -11.51
CA ASP A 115 -12.49 -5.45 -10.22
C ASP A 115 -11.26 -4.61 -9.93
N LEU A 116 -11.50 -3.43 -9.37
CA LEU A 116 -10.45 -2.49 -8.97
C LEU A 116 -10.24 -2.55 -7.46
N LEU A 117 -8.98 -2.47 -7.05
CA LEU A 117 -8.57 -2.20 -5.69
C LEU A 117 -7.92 -0.83 -5.66
N LEU A 118 -8.41 0.02 -4.75
CA LEU A 118 -7.78 1.29 -4.42
C LEU A 118 -7.29 1.22 -2.98
N ILE A 119 -6.08 1.70 -2.74
CA ILE A 119 -5.59 1.95 -1.38
C ILE A 119 -5.15 3.40 -1.31
N ASN A 120 -5.83 4.19 -0.50
CA ASN A 120 -5.53 5.60 -0.25
C ASN A 120 -4.90 5.75 1.14
N PHE A 121 -3.60 6.01 1.18
CA PHE A 121 -2.94 6.41 2.43
C PHE A 121 -3.00 7.92 2.59
N GLN A 122 -3.73 8.38 3.61
CA GLN A 122 -3.75 9.78 4.01
C GLN A 122 -2.57 10.06 4.94
N CYS A 123 -1.57 10.74 4.41
CA CYS A 123 -0.30 10.96 5.07
C CYS A 123 -0.13 12.41 5.52
N PRO A 124 0.60 12.66 6.63
CA PRO A 124 1.04 14.00 6.99
C PRO A 124 1.88 14.62 5.87
N ALA A 125 1.71 15.93 5.62
CA ALA A 125 2.55 16.69 4.70
C ALA A 125 3.44 17.68 5.45
N LYS A 126 4.71 17.84 5.02
CA LYS A 126 5.57 18.94 5.47
C LYS A 126 4.94 20.29 5.09
N GLY A 127 4.77 21.17 6.07
CA GLY A 127 4.16 22.50 5.89
C GLY A 127 2.67 22.58 6.22
N GLY A 128 2.06 21.50 6.72
CA GLY A 128 0.64 21.43 7.06
C GLY A 128 -0.20 20.73 5.98
N GLY A 129 -1.40 20.29 6.37
CA GLY A 129 -2.31 19.53 5.49
C GLY A 129 -1.95 18.04 5.38
N SER A 130 -2.45 17.40 4.31
CA SER A 130 -2.24 15.97 4.05
C SER A 130 -1.93 15.69 2.57
N VAL A 131 -1.18 14.60 2.34
CA VAL A 131 -0.96 14.01 1.03
C VAL A 131 -1.65 12.66 1.00
N SER A 132 -2.53 12.45 0.02
CA SER A 132 -3.14 11.17 -0.30
C SER A 132 -2.26 10.44 -1.31
N VAL A 133 -1.73 9.28 -0.91
CA VAL A 133 -1.04 8.34 -1.78
C VAL A 133 -2.06 7.31 -2.23
N VAL A 134 -2.58 7.47 -3.45
CA VAL A 134 -3.67 6.64 -3.99
C VAL A 134 -3.11 5.63 -4.96
N LEU A 135 -3.13 4.36 -4.56
CA LEU A 135 -2.63 3.24 -5.33
C LEU A 135 -3.78 2.50 -6.01
N TRP A 136 -3.52 2.06 -7.24
CA TRP A 136 -4.52 1.48 -8.12
C TRP A 136 -4.10 0.11 -8.61
N TRP A 137 -4.95 -0.88 -8.45
CA TRP A 137 -4.77 -2.18 -9.08
C TRP A 137 -6.04 -2.64 -9.78
N VAL A 138 -5.86 -3.52 -10.77
CA VAL A 138 -6.94 -4.26 -11.42
C VAL A 138 -6.72 -5.76 -11.27
N MET A 139 -7.79 -6.50 -11.00
CA MET A 139 -7.76 -7.95 -10.95
C MET A 139 -7.21 -8.54 -12.25
N THR A 140 -6.31 -9.54 -12.13
CA THR A 140 -5.78 -10.28 -13.28
C THR A 140 -6.75 -11.35 -13.76
N GLU A 141 -6.62 -11.82 -15.00
CA GLU A 141 -7.43 -12.95 -15.50
C GLU A 141 -7.20 -14.22 -14.67
N ARG A 142 -5.93 -14.56 -14.38
CA ARG A 142 -5.57 -15.69 -13.52
C ARG A 142 -6.28 -15.64 -12.17
N ALA A 143 -6.39 -14.45 -11.57
CA ALA A 143 -7.07 -14.26 -10.29
C ALA A 143 -8.59 -14.38 -10.40
N ALA A 144 -9.18 -13.95 -11.52
CA ALA A 144 -10.61 -14.06 -11.78
C ALA A 144 -11.05 -15.52 -12.02
N GLU A 145 -10.15 -16.36 -12.53
CA GLU A 145 -10.37 -17.79 -12.76
C GLU A 145 -10.03 -18.66 -11.54
N ASP A 146 -9.27 -18.14 -10.57
CA ASP A 146 -8.94 -18.84 -9.33
C ASP A 146 -10.10 -18.74 -8.32
N ALA A 147 -10.85 -19.83 -8.16
CA ALA A 147 -12.01 -19.91 -7.27
C ALA A 147 -11.71 -19.57 -5.80
N ARG A 148 -10.48 -19.86 -5.34
CA ARG A 148 -10.06 -19.59 -3.96
C ARG A 148 -9.81 -18.10 -3.76
N PHE A 149 -9.06 -17.49 -4.67
CA PHE A 149 -8.78 -16.07 -4.65
C PHE A 149 -10.08 -15.28 -4.79
N THR A 150 -10.91 -15.61 -5.79
CA THR A 150 -12.21 -14.95 -6.02
C THR A 150 -13.15 -15.12 -4.84
N GLY A 151 -13.25 -16.30 -4.21
CA GLY A 151 -14.08 -16.49 -3.03
C GLY A 151 -13.68 -15.58 -1.87
N LEU A 152 -12.38 -15.47 -1.58
CA LEU A 152 -11.86 -14.58 -0.53
C LEU A 152 -12.02 -13.09 -0.91
N TRP A 153 -11.80 -12.75 -2.18
CA TRP A 153 -11.97 -11.41 -2.71
C TRP A 153 -13.43 -10.94 -2.65
N ARG A 154 -14.39 -11.78 -3.07
CA ARG A 154 -15.82 -11.49 -2.98
C ARG A 154 -16.24 -11.27 -1.54
N ARG A 155 -15.78 -12.11 -0.60
CA ARG A 155 -16.03 -11.85 0.83
C ARG A 155 -15.45 -10.52 1.29
N PHE A 156 -14.25 -10.16 0.84
CA PHE A 156 -13.64 -8.87 1.17
C PHE A 156 -14.43 -7.69 0.59
N MET A 157 -14.88 -7.79 -0.65
CA MET A 157 -15.66 -6.75 -1.33
C MET A 157 -17.08 -6.62 -0.77
N ASP A 158 -17.80 -7.74 -0.63
CA ASP A 158 -19.26 -7.73 -0.53
C ASP A 158 -19.77 -7.86 0.93
N SER A 159 -18.95 -8.34 1.87
CA SER A 159 -19.44 -8.67 3.22
C SER A 159 -19.88 -7.45 4.05
N GLY A 160 -19.37 -6.26 3.77
CA GLY A 160 -19.56 -5.09 4.64
C GLY A 160 -18.97 -5.23 6.05
N ASP A 161 -18.22 -6.31 6.34
CA ASP A 161 -17.69 -6.60 7.66
C ASP A 161 -16.28 -6.01 7.83
N ASP A 162 -16.23 -4.74 8.24
CA ASP A 162 -14.97 -4.01 8.45
C ASP A 162 -14.11 -4.61 9.57
N LYS A 163 -14.72 -5.27 10.55
CA LYS A 163 -13.98 -5.98 11.60
C LYS A 163 -13.25 -7.17 11.00
N TRP A 164 -13.91 -7.95 10.13
CA TRP A 164 -13.28 -9.03 9.40
C TRP A 164 -12.18 -8.52 8.46
N ARG A 165 -12.44 -7.44 7.69
CA ARG A 165 -11.44 -6.84 6.79
C ARG A 165 -10.19 -6.39 7.54
N GLY A 166 -10.36 -5.66 8.64
CA GLY A 166 -9.26 -5.13 9.46
C GLY A 166 -8.44 -6.21 10.19
N LEU A 167 -9.01 -7.39 10.45
CA LEU A 167 -8.27 -8.51 11.02
C LEU A 167 -7.44 -9.28 10.00
N ARG A 168 -7.71 -9.11 8.70
CA ARG A 168 -7.09 -9.92 7.64
C ARG A 168 -6.23 -9.13 6.68
N LEU A 169 -6.60 -7.90 6.36
CA LEU A 169 -5.81 -7.07 5.46
C LEU A 169 -4.47 -6.68 6.10
N LYS A 170 -3.39 -7.15 5.46
CA LYS A 170 -2.01 -6.89 5.86
C LYS A 170 -1.24 -6.21 4.75
N MET A 171 -0.29 -5.40 5.18
CA MET A 171 0.74 -4.80 4.36
C MET A 171 2.09 -5.41 4.75
N ILE A 172 2.90 -5.77 3.77
CA ILE A 172 4.24 -6.34 3.96
C ILE A 172 5.23 -5.35 3.36
N PRO A 173 5.90 -4.52 4.19
CA PRO A 173 6.96 -3.65 3.71
C PRO A 173 8.26 -4.44 3.50
N CYS A 174 9.04 -4.07 2.49
CA CYS A 174 10.41 -4.53 2.29
C CYS A 174 11.25 -3.36 1.74
N VAL A 175 12.38 -3.08 2.39
CA VAL A 175 13.29 -2.00 1.96
C VAL A 175 14.32 -2.57 0.99
N VAL A 176 14.16 -2.26 -0.29
CA VAL A 176 15.06 -2.69 -1.37
C VAL A 176 16.34 -1.85 -1.34
N GLU A 177 16.18 -0.54 -1.34
CA GLU A 177 17.29 0.41 -1.22
C GLU A 177 16.95 1.45 -0.15
N GLY A 178 17.88 1.76 0.73
CA GLY A 178 17.67 2.72 1.79
C GLY A 178 18.79 2.63 2.82
N ASN A 179 18.98 3.72 3.56
CA ASN A 179 19.99 3.74 4.62
C ASN A 179 19.62 2.77 5.76
N PHE A 180 20.62 2.40 6.57
CA PHE A 180 20.44 1.47 7.69
C PHE A 180 19.35 1.92 8.66
N PHE A 181 19.22 3.24 8.89
CA PHE A 181 18.19 3.80 9.75
C PHE A 181 16.77 3.46 9.26
N VAL A 182 16.49 3.62 7.96
CA VAL A 182 15.17 3.32 7.38
C VAL A 182 14.91 1.81 7.29
N LYS A 183 15.94 1.00 7.03
CA LYS A 183 15.82 -0.47 7.09
C LYS A 183 15.41 -0.94 8.48
N LYS A 184 16.07 -0.41 9.52
CA LYS A 184 15.67 -0.64 10.90
C LYS A 184 14.26 -0.08 11.18
N LEU A 185 13.94 1.10 10.61
CA LEU A 185 12.65 1.75 10.79
C LEU A 185 11.48 0.86 10.29
N LEU A 186 11.61 0.31 9.09
CA LEU A 186 10.50 -0.43 8.47
C LEU A 186 10.46 -1.90 8.91
N GLY A 187 11.63 -2.49 9.21
CA GLY A 187 11.76 -3.91 9.55
C GLY A 187 11.26 -4.85 8.45
N ASP A 188 11.35 -6.16 8.69
CA ASP A 188 10.93 -7.20 7.72
C ASP A 188 9.59 -7.86 8.08
N ARG A 189 8.76 -7.21 8.92
CA ARG A 189 7.55 -7.83 9.49
C ARG A 189 6.28 -7.33 8.81
N PRO A 190 5.37 -8.23 8.40
CA PRO A 190 4.02 -7.84 7.97
C PRO A 190 3.30 -7.02 9.04
N VAL A 191 2.75 -5.89 8.64
CA VAL A 191 1.99 -4.95 9.49
C VAL A 191 0.50 -5.08 9.17
N LEU A 192 -0.31 -5.22 10.21
CA LEU A 192 -1.77 -5.14 10.05
C LEU A 192 -2.17 -3.68 9.80
N ILE A 193 -2.98 -3.44 8.77
CA ILE A 193 -3.43 -2.07 8.44
C ILE A 193 -4.30 -1.48 9.57
N LYS A 194 -4.91 -2.32 10.43
CA LYS A 194 -5.63 -1.87 11.64
C LYS A 194 -4.82 -1.05 12.65
N ALA A 195 -3.50 -0.98 12.51
CA ALA A 195 -2.65 -0.12 13.35
C ALA A 195 -2.96 1.39 13.15
N ILE A 196 -3.69 1.72 12.09
CA ILE A 196 -4.23 3.04 11.78
C ILE A 196 -5.75 2.95 11.57
N LYS A 197 -6.46 4.06 11.77
CA LYS A 197 -7.89 4.14 11.46
C LYS A 197 -8.08 3.87 9.96
N THR A 198 -8.75 2.77 9.65
CA THR A 198 -8.96 2.28 8.29
C THR A 198 -10.44 2.31 7.97
N ARG A 199 -10.80 2.77 6.78
CA ARG A 199 -12.18 2.82 6.28
C ARG A 199 -12.25 2.10 4.94
N TYR A 200 -13.41 1.53 4.64
CA TYR A 200 -13.64 0.78 3.41
C TYR A 200 -14.84 1.37 2.69
N HIS A 201 -14.66 1.68 1.41
CA HIS A 201 -15.72 2.14 0.54
C HIS A 201 -15.85 1.18 -0.64
N THR A 202 -17.08 0.75 -0.93
CA THR A 202 -17.37 -0.16 -2.02
C THR A 202 -18.29 0.50 -3.01
N GLY A 203 -18.11 0.17 -4.29
CA GLY A 203 -19.01 0.57 -5.36
C GLY A 203 -18.96 -0.45 -6.49
N PRO A 204 -19.65 -0.18 -7.62
CA PRO A 204 -19.75 -1.13 -8.72
C PRO A 204 -18.38 -1.54 -9.28
N GLY A 205 -17.91 -2.73 -8.86
CA GLY A 205 -16.65 -3.30 -9.32
C GLY A 205 -15.39 -2.65 -8.75
N TYR A 206 -15.47 -1.96 -7.60
CA TYR A 206 -14.30 -1.49 -6.88
C TYR A 206 -14.46 -1.55 -5.36
N ILE A 207 -13.33 -1.63 -4.67
CA ILE A 207 -13.22 -1.33 -3.25
C ILE A 207 -12.04 -0.38 -3.02
N GLU A 208 -12.27 0.65 -2.21
CA GLU A 208 -11.27 1.60 -1.72
C GLU A 208 -11.02 1.36 -0.24
N VAL A 209 -9.74 1.20 0.12
CA VAL A 209 -9.25 1.12 1.49
C VAL A 209 -8.57 2.44 1.83
N VAL A 210 -9.10 3.17 2.81
CA VAL A 210 -8.55 4.46 3.23
C VAL A 210 -7.84 4.30 4.57
N GLY A 211 -6.51 4.41 4.55
CA GLY A 211 -5.65 4.33 5.73
C GLY A 211 -5.26 5.72 6.23
N ASP A 212 -5.74 6.12 7.40
CA ASP A 212 -5.41 7.40 8.01
C ASP A 212 -4.14 7.30 8.88
N ILE A 213 -2.99 7.66 8.32
CA ILE A 213 -1.69 7.64 9.04
C ILE A 213 -1.68 8.65 10.19
N LEU A 214 -2.35 9.79 10.02
CA LEU A 214 -2.46 10.86 11.02
C LEU A 214 -3.27 10.43 12.25
N SER A 215 -4.08 9.37 12.16
CA SER A 215 -4.85 8.83 13.32
C SER A 215 -3.98 8.18 14.39
N SER A 216 -2.71 7.90 14.09
CA SER A 216 -1.78 7.24 15.01
C SER A 216 -0.50 8.06 15.14
N LYS A 217 -0.18 8.51 16.36
CA LYS A 217 1.08 9.21 16.65
C LYS A 217 2.29 8.38 16.22
N MET A 218 2.22 7.07 16.43
CA MET A 218 3.27 6.14 16.02
C MET A 218 3.42 6.10 14.50
N ALA A 219 2.31 5.90 13.77
CA ALA A 219 2.35 5.85 12.30
C ALA A 219 2.79 7.19 11.70
N THR A 220 2.36 8.31 12.29
CA THR A 220 2.80 9.66 11.92
C THR A 220 4.30 9.85 12.10
N ASN A 221 4.86 9.43 13.24
CA ASN A 221 6.30 9.53 13.49
C ASN A 221 7.11 8.68 12.50
N MET A 222 6.65 7.46 12.22
CA MET A 222 7.28 6.59 11.22
C MET A 222 7.21 7.20 9.82
N TRP A 223 6.05 7.71 9.43
CA TRP A 223 5.88 8.40 8.14
C TRP A 223 6.84 9.57 7.99
N ARG A 224 7.05 10.38 9.03
CA ARG A 224 8.03 11.49 8.98
C ARG A 224 9.45 11.00 8.70
N GLY A 225 9.84 9.86 9.26
CA GLY A 225 11.12 9.20 8.96
C GLY A 225 11.20 8.68 7.53
N VAL A 226 10.14 8.05 7.03
CA VAL A 226 10.08 7.60 5.62
C VAL A 226 10.12 8.81 4.67
N GLU A 227 9.32 9.84 4.94
CA GLU A 227 9.25 11.08 4.17
C GLU A 227 10.61 11.80 4.11
N SER A 228 11.40 11.80 5.19
CA SER A 228 12.74 12.44 5.17
C SER A 228 13.72 11.75 4.24
N PHE A 229 13.55 10.46 3.97
CA PHE A 229 14.42 9.67 3.10
C PHE A 229 13.75 9.23 1.80
N ALA A 230 12.51 9.68 1.53
CA ALA A 230 11.71 9.16 0.42
C ALA A 230 12.39 9.26 -0.95
N LYS A 231 13.23 10.29 -1.17
CA LYS A 231 14.00 10.50 -2.41
C LYS A 231 15.22 9.59 -2.59
N SER A 232 15.63 8.85 -1.57
CA SER A 232 16.73 7.88 -1.63
C SER A 232 16.28 6.46 -1.25
N LEU A 233 14.97 6.27 -1.12
CA LEU A 233 14.35 5.04 -0.65
C LEU A 233 13.69 4.31 -1.82
N VAL A 234 14.00 3.02 -1.96
CA VAL A 234 13.24 2.08 -2.80
C VAL A 234 12.57 1.08 -1.86
N VAL A 235 11.24 1.08 -1.84
CA VAL A 235 10.45 0.23 -0.93
C VAL A 235 9.37 -0.50 -1.67
N ASP A 236 9.29 -1.79 -1.37
CA ASP A 236 8.24 -2.69 -1.80
C ASP A 236 7.16 -2.79 -0.74
N LEU A 237 5.91 -2.65 -1.16
CA LEU A 237 4.73 -2.97 -0.35
C LEU A 237 3.96 -4.10 -1.03
N GLY A 238 3.68 -5.16 -0.28
CA GLY A 238 2.78 -6.24 -0.68
C GLY A 238 1.53 -6.22 0.18
N PHE A 239 0.36 -6.37 -0.44
CA PHE A 239 -0.92 -6.46 0.27
C PHE A 239 -1.43 -7.88 0.24
N VAL A 240 -1.95 -8.38 1.37
CA VAL A 240 -2.47 -9.76 1.47
C VAL A 240 -3.67 -9.81 2.40
N LEU A 241 -4.63 -10.69 2.11
CA LEU A 241 -5.63 -11.12 3.07
C LEU A 241 -5.08 -12.33 3.82
N GLU A 242 -4.82 -12.17 5.11
CA GLU A 242 -4.26 -13.22 5.96
C GLU A 242 -5.18 -14.46 5.94
N ALA A 243 -4.68 -15.60 5.46
CA ALA A 243 -5.40 -16.88 5.48
C ALA A 243 -5.58 -17.38 6.92
N GLN A 244 -6.80 -17.72 7.33
CA GLN A 244 -7.15 -18.20 8.66
C GLN A 244 -7.67 -19.65 8.65
N ALA A 245 -7.95 -20.22 7.49
CA ALA A 245 -8.38 -21.61 7.32
C ALA A 245 -7.61 -22.31 6.18
N GLU A 246 -7.58 -23.65 6.18
CA GLU A 246 -6.75 -24.44 5.25
C GLU A 246 -7.14 -24.24 3.78
N GLN A 247 -8.44 -24.11 3.49
CA GLN A 247 -8.96 -23.87 2.14
C GLN A 247 -8.52 -22.52 1.55
N GLU A 248 -8.04 -21.60 2.39
CA GLU A 248 -7.53 -20.29 1.99
C GLU A 248 -6.02 -20.31 1.74
N LEU A 249 -5.33 -21.43 2.00
CA LEU A 249 -3.90 -21.61 1.83
C LEU A 249 -3.54 -22.35 0.54
N PRO A 250 -2.39 -22.06 -0.10
CA PRO A 250 -1.47 -20.98 0.24
C PRO A 250 -2.05 -19.58 0.00
N GLU A 251 -1.57 -18.62 0.78
CA GLU A 251 -1.89 -17.20 0.58
C GLU A 251 -1.44 -16.70 -0.81
N ARG A 252 -2.12 -15.66 -1.27
CA ARG A 252 -1.78 -14.89 -2.47
C ARG A 252 -1.72 -13.42 -2.12
N LEU A 253 -0.76 -12.71 -2.70
CA LEU A 253 -0.78 -11.25 -2.65
C LEU A 253 -2.01 -10.76 -3.39
N MET A 254 -2.68 -9.75 -2.85
CA MET A 254 -3.70 -9.00 -3.57
C MET A 254 -3.03 -8.15 -4.64
N GLY A 255 -2.09 -7.30 -4.25
CA GLY A 255 -1.35 -6.44 -5.16
C GLY A 255 -0.02 -6.05 -4.53
N THR A 256 0.90 -5.61 -5.37
CA THR A 256 2.23 -5.14 -4.94
C THR A 256 2.53 -3.79 -5.57
N VAL A 257 3.42 -3.04 -4.94
CA VAL A 257 3.97 -1.80 -5.49
C VAL A 257 5.39 -1.60 -4.99
N ARG A 258 6.26 -1.12 -5.87
CA ARG A 258 7.61 -0.65 -5.56
C ARG A 258 7.61 0.85 -5.78
N PHE A 259 7.93 1.59 -4.73
CA PHE A 259 8.16 3.03 -4.82
C PHE A 259 9.63 3.28 -5.08
N HIS A 260 9.95 4.02 -6.13
CA HIS A 260 11.32 4.43 -6.45
C HIS A 260 11.51 5.90 -6.12
N ARG A 261 12.23 6.18 -5.02
CA ARG A 261 12.79 7.52 -4.75
C ARG A 261 11.75 8.63 -4.84
N ILE A 262 10.59 8.43 -4.21
CA ILE A 262 9.42 9.29 -4.40
C ILE A 262 9.64 10.67 -3.81
N ASN A 263 9.50 11.69 -4.65
CA ASN A 263 9.39 13.07 -4.21
C ASN A 263 7.93 13.45 -3.89
N LEU A 264 7.55 13.39 -2.61
CA LEU A 264 6.20 13.74 -2.13
C LEU A 264 5.81 15.21 -2.37
N ARG A 265 6.78 16.11 -2.60
CA ARG A 265 6.50 17.52 -2.93
C ARG A 265 5.89 17.71 -4.33
N LYS A 266 6.02 16.70 -5.20
CA LYS A 266 5.39 16.70 -6.53
C LYS A 266 3.89 16.37 -6.47
N ALA A 267 3.31 16.20 -5.28
CA ALA A 267 1.87 16.04 -5.13
C ALA A 267 1.12 17.25 -5.71
N VAL A 268 0.05 16.96 -6.43
CA VAL A 268 -0.81 17.95 -7.12
C VAL A 268 -2.19 18.00 -6.47
N PRO A 269 -2.98 19.06 -6.64
CA PRO A 269 -4.39 19.02 -6.24
C PRO A 269 -5.12 17.83 -6.88
N PRO A 270 -6.12 17.23 -6.22
CA PRO A 270 -6.94 16.21 -6.84
C PRO A 270 -7.68 16.79 -8.07
N PRO A 271 -8.05 15.95 -9.05
CA PRO A 271 -8.90 16.40 -10.16
C PRO A 271 -10.17 17.05 -9.62
N THR A 272 -10.59 18.16 -10.22
CA THR A 272 -11.91 18.72 -9.95
C THR A 272 -12.95 17.76 -10.51
N THR A 273 -13.88 17.33 -9.67
CA THR A 273 -15.05 16.59 -10.13
C THR A 273 -15.78 17.44 -11.17
N PRO A 274 -16.13 16.91 -12.35
CA PRO A 274 -16.98 17.60 -13.32
C PRO A 274 -18.32 18.01 -12.71
#